data_AF-A0A2J9IJL6-F1
#
_entry.id   AF-A0A2J9IJL6-F1
#
_cell.length_a   1.000
_cell.length_b   1.000
_cell.length_c   1.000
_cell.angle_alpha   90.00
_cell.angle_beta   90.00
_cell.angle_gamma   90.00
#
_symmetry.space_group_name_H-M   'P 1'
#
loop_
_entity.id
_entity.type
_entity.pdbx_description
1 polymer ?
#
loop_
_entity_poly.entity_id
_entity_poly.type
_entity_poly.pdbx_seq_one_letter_code
_entity_poly.pdbx_strand_id
1 'polypeptide(L)'
;MTETSVPAVFARGGTSKGLFFRAEDLPEDRAARDRIFLSALGSPDPHDRQLDGMGGGLSSLSKAAVLGPPTHPDADVDYTFAQVSVDSPVVDHGLNCGNMAAAVAPVALELGLLPLPDDGPLTVRIHATNTGQLIEAELQVASGRAVTSGDLALDGVAGTGAPLRLAFLEPGGAMTGRLLPTGSPTDVLDVDGVGQVEVSLVDAANPVVFVAAESLRTAGTGLKDEALDGRELDATALNDRAPNDRTLTGAETPEQLEAIDGLEPMLERIRRAGAVAMGMAETAEAVGLANPKVAVVSPAQDAVGLSGETLPAAGQDITVRMVSMGRIHRAVTSTGALCLAAAAAVPGTLPHRMRSVSDTLSDRTRGVSCGAEGETAVATAGEAPGETAGGGEGAVVGKKDAEKAAVLRIGHPSGVTPVTAEVEQREDGTCHARGVSLFRTARILMRGEVRVRT
;
A
#
# COMPACT_ATOMS: atom_id res chain seq x y z
N MET A 1 -38.49 5.20 -8.20
CA MET A 1 -37.31 5.25 -7.32
C MET A 1 -37.75 5.86 -6.02
N THR A 2 -37.59 5.14 -4.92
CA THR A 2 -37.82 5.66 -3.56
C THR A 2 -36.47 6.13 -3.02
N GLU A 3 -36.42 7.36 -2.54
CA GLU A 3 -35.24 7.88 -1.83
C GLU A 3 -35.28 7.37 -0.39
N THR A 4 -34.19 6.75 0.07
CA THR A 4 -34.02 6.26 1.44
C THR A 4 -32.85 6.98 2.09
N SER A 5 -32.93 7.21 3.41
CA SER A 5 -31.87 7.85 4.18
C SER A 5 -31.12 6.78 4.97
N VAL A 6 -29.79 6.79 4.89
CA VAL A 6 -28.91 5.82 5.56
C VAL A 6 -27.93 6.59 6.45
N PRO A 7 -27.85 6.32 7.77
CA PRO A 7 -26.86 6.94 8.64
C PRO A 7 -25.43 6.73 8.14
N ALA A 8 -24.64 7.81 8.11
CA ALA A 8 -23.27 7.77 7.65
C ALA A 8 -22.40 8.86 8.29
N VAL A 9 -21.09 8.58 8.34
CA VAL A 9 -20.05 9.55 8.70
C VAL A 9 -19.15 9.74 7.49
N PHE A 10 -19.00 10.98 7.04
CA PHE A 10 -18.02 11.32 6.02
C PHE A 10 -16.75 11.80 6.69
N ALA A 11 -15.63 11.11 6.43
CA ALA A 11 -14.36 11.40 7.09
C ALA A 11 -13.20 11.39 6.09
N ARG A 12 -12.15 12.14 6.46
CA ARG A 12 -10.82 12.04 5.86
C ARG A 12 -9.96 11.12 6.72
N GLY A 13 -9.35 10.13 6.10
CA GLY A 13 -8.25 9.34 6.67
C GLY A 13 -7.02 9.47 5.77
N GLY A 14 -5.93 10.01 6.31
CA GLY A 14 -4.73 10.32 5.52
C GLY A 14 -5.06 11.21 4.31
N THR A 15 -4.62 10.82 3.13
CA THR A 15 -4.85 11.53 1.86
C THR A 15 -6.11 11.05 1.12
N SER A 16 -7.08 10.45 1.81
CA SER A 16 -8.33 9.95 1.22
C SER A 16 -9.57 10.40 2.00
N LYS A 17 -10.71 10.44 1.32
CA LYS A 17 -12.03 10.69 1.94
C LYS A 17 -13.00 9.59 1.55
N GLY A 18 -13.94 9.29 2.43
CA GLY A 18 -14.97 8.29 2.17
C GLY A 18 -16.08 8.30 3.21
N LEU A 19 -17.13 7.56 2.90
CA LEU A 19 -18.26 7.33 3.79
C LEU A 19 -18.00 6.12 4.69
N PHE A 20 -18.37 6.26 5.95
CA PHE A 20 -18.36 5.20 6.95
C PHE A 20 -19.79 4.93 7.39
N PHE A 21 -20.16 3.66 7.45
CA PHE A 21 -21.46 3.17 7.85
C PHE A 21 -21.30 2.22 9.04
N ARG A 22 -22.31 2.17 9.92
CA ARG A 22 -22.40 1.10 10.90
C ARG A 22 -22.99 -0.14 10.24
N ALA A 23 -22.50 -1.33 10.58
CA ALA A 23 -22.99 -2.58 10.02
C ALA A 23 -24.51 -2.77 10.24
N GLU A 24 -25.04 -2.39 11.40
CA GLU A 24 -26.47 -2.51 11.74
C GLU A 24 -27.39 -1.55 10.96
N ASP A 25 -26.84 -0.47 10.40
CA ASP A 25 -27.59 0.50 9.60
C ASP A 25 -27.71 0.07 8.12
N LEU A 26 -27.08 -1.06 7.76
CA LEU A 26 -27.02 -1.58 6.40
C LEU A 26 -27.76 -2.93 6.28
N PRO A 27 -28.27 -3.27 5.08
CA PRO A 27 -28.78 -4.61 4.82
C PRO A 27 -27.70 -5.68 4.98
N GLU A 28 -28.08 -6.88 5.44
CA GLU A 28 -27.15 -8.02 5.49
C GLU A 28 -26.68 -8.43 4.08
N ASP A 29 -27.59 -8.39 3.10
CA ASP A 29 -27.30 -8.73 1.70
C ASP A 29 -26.22 -7.81 1.11
N ARG A 30 -25.13 -8.41 0.64
CA ARG A 30 -23.99 -7.68 0.07
C ARG A 30 -24.38 -6.92 -1.20
N ALA A 31 -25.23 -7.51 -2.06
CA ALA A 31 -25.64 -6.83 -3.29
C ALA A 31 -26.50 -5.58 -2.99
N ALA A 32 -27.33 -5.62 -1.96
CA ALA A 32 -28.07 -4.46 -1.46
C ALA A 32 -27.14 -3.38 -0.90
N ARG A 33 -26.11 -3.77 -0.12
CA ARG A 33 -25.08 -2.83 0.36
C ARG A 33 -24.31 -2.17 -0.80
N ASP A 34 -23.90 -2.95 -1.78
CA ASP A 34 -23.17 -2.44 -2.94
C ASP A 34 -24.01 -1.41 -3.72
N ARG A 35 -25.32 -1.64 -3.88
CA ARG A 35 -26.25 -0.64 -4.47
C ARG A 35 -26.31 0.66 -3.65
N ILE A 36 -26.32 0.57 -2.31
CA ILE A 36 -26.28 1.74 -1.43
C ILE A 36 -24.96 2.50 -1.63
N PHE A 37 -23.82 1.82 -1.66
CA PHE A 37 -22.52 2.47 -1.84
C PHE A 37 -22.38 3.14 -3.20
N LEU A 38 -22.81 2.46 -4.28
CA LEU A 38 -22.86 3.01 -5.63
C LEU A 38 -23.72 4.28 -5.67
N SER A 39 -24.96 4.22 -5.17
CA SER A 39 -25.84 5.40 -5.15
C SER A 39 -25.31 6.51 -4.24
N ALA A 40 -24.74 6.19 -3.08
CA ALA A 40 -24.25 7.18 -2.12
C ALA A 40 -23.03 7.95 -2.65
N LEU A 41 -22.18 7.28 -3.43
CA LEU A 41 -20.98 7.89 -4.02
C LEU A 41 -21.21 8.41 -5.44
N GLY A 42 -22.37 8.17 -6.05
CA GLY A 42 -22.72 8.69 -7.37
C GLY A 42 -22.11 7.90 -8.52
N SER A 43 -22.03 6.57 -8.39
CA SER A 43 -21.47 5.66 -9.40
C SER A 43 -22.53 4.71 -9.98
N PRO A 44 -22.38 4.28 -11.24
CA PRO A 44 -21.36 4.71 -12.20
C PRO A 44 -21.64 6.13 -12.73
N ASP A 45 -20.59 6.92 -12.92
CA ASP A 45 -20.65 8.23 -13.57
C ASP A 45 -19.77 8.24 -14.83
N PRO A 46 -20.35 8.30 -16.04
CA PRO A 46 -19.59 8.35 -17.29
C PRO A 46 -18.80 9.65 -17.48
N HIS A 47 -18.95 10.63 -16.58
CA HIS A 47 -18.21 11.89 -16.61
C HIS A 47 -17.05 11.95 -15.62
N ASP A 48 -16.83 10.91 -14.80
CA ASP A 48 -15.78 10.86 -13.77
C ASP A 48 -15.84 12.01 -12.75
N ARG A 49 -17.04 12.51 -12.41
CA ARG A 49 -17.21 13.65 -11.48
C ARG A 49 -17.89 13.28 -10.18
N GLN A 50 -18.77 12.28 -10.20
CA GLN A 50 -19.62 11.84 -9.09
C GLN A 50 -20.49 12.96 -8.50
N LEU A 51 -20.99 13.86 -9.35
CA LEU A 51 -21.78 15.02 -8.91
C LEU A 51 -23.13 14.66 -8.27
N ASP A 52 -23.66 13.47 -8.58
CA ASP A 52 -24.95 12.97 -8.07
C ASP A 52 -24.73 12.03 -6.87
N GLY A 53 -23.72 12.34 -6.04
CA GLY A 53 -23.34 11.59 -4.85
C GLY A 53 -22.25 12.30 -4.05
N MET A 54 -21.70 11.60 -3.06
CA MET A 54 -20.66 12.12 -2.15
C MET A 54 -19.23 11.83 -2.65
N GLY A 55 -19.10 11.11 -3.77
CA GLY A 55 -17.82 10.81 -4.39
C GLY A 55 -17.16 12.07 -4.96
N GLY A 56 -15.87 11.95 -5.32
CA GLY A 56 -15.09 13.06 -5.84
C GLY A 56 -14.50 12.83 -7.23
N GLY A 57 -14.96 11.82 -7.98
CA GLY A 57 -14.48 11.51 -9.33
C GLY A 57 -13.09 10.89 -9.39
N LEU A 58 -12.43 10.69 -8.24
CA LEU A 58 -11.11 10.09 -8.11
C LEU A 58 -11.20 8.87 -7.20
N SER A 59 -10.36 7.86 -7.46
CA SER A 59 -10.33 6.64 -6.64
C SER A 59 -10.12 6.97 -5.16
N SER A 60 -9.24 7.91 -4.81
CA SER A 60 -8.97 8.37 -3.43
C SER A 60 -10.15 9.07 -2.74
N LEU A 61 -11.17 9.46 -3.52
CA LEU A 61 -12.37 10.19 -3.09
C LEU A 61 -13.67 9.38 -3.30
N SER A 62 -13.58 8.15 -3.80
CA SER A 62 -14.72 7.24 -3.98
C SER A 62 -14.53 5.98 -3.15
N LYS A 63 -14.86 6.09 -1.85
CA LYS A 63 -14.57 5.04 -0.87
C LYS A 63 -15.71 4.91 0.13
N ALA A 64 -16.04 3.67 0.46
CA ALA A 64 -16.94 3.34 1.55
C ALA A 64 -16.24 2.41 2.57
N ALA A 65 -16.74 2.44 3.79
CA ALA A 65 -16.26 1.62 4.89
C ALA A 65 -17.44 1.20 5.77
N VAL A 66 -17.44 -0.03 6.24
CA VAL A 66 -18.40 -0.53 7.22
C VAL A 66 -17.66 -0.84 8.51
N LEU A 67 -18.18 -0.30 9.62
CA LEU A 67 -17.68 -0.58 10.96
C LEU A 67 -18.71 -1.39 11.75
N GLY A 68 -18.24 -2.37 12.51
CA GLY A 68 -19.09 -3.21 13.33
C GLY A 68 -18.38 -3.73 14.58
N PRO A 69 -19.11 -4.48 15.43
CA PRO A 69 -18.51 -5.18 16.56
C PRO A 69 -17.37 -6.11 16.10
N PRO A 70 -16.34 -6.32 16.93
CA PRO A 70 -15.21 -7.15 16.55
C PRO A 70 -15.62 -8.62 16.38
N THR A 71 -15.13 -9.25 15.31
CA THR A 71 -15.26 -10.70 15.09
C THR A 71 -13.96 -11.46 15.38
N HIS A 72 -12.85 -10.75 15.54
CA HIS A 72 -11.55 -11.30 15.93
C HIS A 72 -11.32 -11.12 17.45
N PRO A 73 -10.82 -12.13 18.18
CA PRO A 73 -10.67 -12.07 19.65
C PRO A 73 -9.74 -10.96 20.13
N ASP A 74 -8.74 -10.60 19.33
CA ASP A 74 -7.78 -9.54 19.65
C ASP A 74 -8.15 -8.15 19.10
N ALA A 75 -9.35 -7.99 18.54
CA ALA A 75 -9.79 -6.72 17.95
C ALA A 75 -10.82 -6.00 18.82
N ASP A 76 -10.82 -4.67 18.76
CA ASP A 76 -11.81 -3.81 19.40
C ASP A 76 -12.95 -3.43 18.45
N VAL A 77 -12.68 -3.43 17.13
CA VAL A 77 -13.66 -3.07 16.09
C VAL A 77 -13.35 -3.78 14.77
N ASP A 78 -14.40 -4.19 14.07
CA ASP A 78 -14.30 -4.70 12.70
C ASP A 78 -14.39 -3.56 11.69
N TYR A 79 -13.58 -3.67 10.63
CA TYR A 79 -13.52 -2.74 9.51
C TYR A 79 -13.60 -3.51 8.19
N THR A 80 -14.59 -3.19 7.36
CA THR A 80 -14.68 -3.64 5.97
C THR A 80 -14.53 -2.45 5.04
N PHE A 81 -13.51 -2.46 4.19
CA PHE A 81 -13.29 -1.50 3.13
C PHE A 81 -14.03 -1.89 1.86
N ALA A 82 -14.58 -0.87 1.17
CA ALA A 82 -15.19 -1.00 -0.14
C ALA A 82 -14.68 0.12 -1.07
N GLN A 83 -13.95 -0.27 -2.10
CA GLN A 83 -13.55 0.62 -3.18
C GLN A 83 -14.68 0.69 -4.21
N VAL A 84 -15.22 1.88 -4.43
CA VAL A 84 -16.26 2.09 -5.44
C VAL A 84 -15.60 2.57 -6.73
N SER A 85 -15.88 1.90 -7.85
CA SER A 85 -15.46 2.35 -9.18
C SER A 85 -16.23 3.61 -9.55
N VAL A 86 -15.55 4.56 -10.19
CA VAL A 86 -16.16 5.82 -10.61
C VAL A 86 -17.03 5.61 -11.84
N ASP A 87 -16.51 4.91 -12.84
CA ASP A 87 -17.05 4.75 -14.19
C ASP A 87 -17.91 3.49 -14.38
N SER A 88 -17.82 2.51 -13.47
CA SER A 88 -18.53 1.23 -13.57
C SER A 88 -19.32 0.89 -12.29
N PRO A 89 -20.39 0.08 -12.39
CA PRO A 89 -21.23 -0.30 -11.25
C PRO A 89 -20.57 -1.41 -10.40
N VAL A 90 -19.31 -1.23 -10.04
CA VAL A 90 -18.50 -2.21 -9.33
C VAL A 90 -18.08 -1.67 -7.97
N VAL A 91 -18.28 -2.51 -6.95
CA VAL A 91 -17.75 -2.31 -5.60
C VAL A 91 -16.78 -3.45 -5.30
N ASP A 92 -15.53 -3.08 -5.08
CA ASP A 92 -14.45 -4.01 -4.79
C ASP A 92 -14.17 -4.08 -3.28
N HIS A 93 -14.22 -5.31 -2.75
CA HIS A 93 -13.96 -5.63 -1.34
C HIS A 93 -12.70 -6.50 -1.18
N GLY A 94 -11.93 -6.74 -2.24
CA GLY A 94 -10.72 -7.57 -2.21
C GLY A 94 -9.48 -6.87 -1.65
N LEU A 95 -9.66 -5.69 -1.05
CA LEU A 95 -8.58 -4.80 -0.65
C LEU A 95 -8.80 -4.27 0.76
N ASN A 96 -7.69 -3.90 1.39
CA ASN A 96 -7.68 -2.99 2.53
C ASN A 96 -7.19 -1.60 2.08
N CYS A 97 -7.63 -0.54 2.76
CA CYS A 97 -7.16 0.82 2.51
C CYS A 97 -6.52 1.42 3.76
N GLY A 98 -5.18 1.44 3.80
CA GLY A 98 -4.46 2.01 4.95
C GLY A 98 -4.70 3.50 5.21
N ASN A 99 -5.14 4.27 4.20
CA ASN A 99 -5.59 5.65 4.41
C ASN A 99 -6.91 5.71 5.19
N MET A 100 -7.89 4.91 4.79
CA MET A 100 -9.20 4.88 5.45
C MET A 100 -9.12 4.23 6.83
N ALA A 101 -8.21 3.28 7.04
CA ALA A 101 -7.90 2.73 8.36
C ALA A 101 -7.56 3.82 9.40
N ALA A 102 -6.93 4.93 8.99
CA ALA A 102 -6.62 6.05 9.88
C ALA A 102 -7.86 6.71 10.48
N ALA A 103 -9.00 6.66 9.79
CA ALA A 103 -10.25 7.24 10.26
C ALA A 103 -11.12 6.24 11.03
N VAL A 104 -10.77 4.95 11.08
CA VAL A 104 -11.58 3.92 11.75
C VAL A 104 -11.72 4.22 13.25
N ALA A 105 -10.62 4.39 13.99
CA ALA A 105 -10.69 4.66 15.43
C ALA A 105 -11.46 5.96 15.76
N PRO A 106 -11.19 7.11 15.10
CA PRO A 106 -12.00 8.31 15.29
C PRO A 106 -13.49 8.13 14.99
N VAL A 107 -13.83 7.42 13.91
CA VAL A 107 -15.24 7.19 13.53
C VAL A 107 -15.91 6.18 14.45
N ALA A 108 -15.20 5.15 14.91
CA ALA A 108 -15.71 4.18 15.87
C ALA A 108 -16.06 4.84 17.22
N LEU A 109 -15.24 5.78 17.70
CA LEU A 109 -15.59 6.63 18.86
C LEU A 109 -16.86 7.45 18.60
N GLU A 110 -16.94 8.12 17.44
CA GLU A 110 -18.11 8.95 17.08
C GLU A 110 -19.41 8.15 16.96
N LEU A 111 -19.30 6.92 16.45
CA LEU A 111 -20.39 5.96 16.34
C LEU A 111 -20.64 5.19 17.65
N GLY A 112 -19.90 5.41 18.73
CA GLY A 112 -20.08 4.67 19.98
C GLY A 112 -19.87 3.16 19.84
N LEU A 113 -19.02 2.73 18.90
CA LEU A 113 -18.61 1.33 18.72
C LEU A 113 -17.49 0.92 19.66
N LEU A 114 -16.87 1.89 20.34
CA LEU A 114 -15.84 1.69 21.35
C LEU A 114 -16.36 2.17 22.70
N PRO A 115 -15.90 1.57 23.82
CA PRO A 115 -16.10 2.15 25.14
C PRO A 115 -15.61 3.59 25.19
N LEU A 116 -16.30 4.45 25.96
CA LEU A 116 -15.86 5.82 26.16
C LEU A 116 -14.48 5.81 26.86
N PRO A 117 -13.42 6.30 26.19
CA PRO A 117 -12.08 6.29 26.77
C PRO A 117 -11.88 7.49 27.71
N ASP A 118 -10.91 7.37 28.61
CA ASP A 118 -10.35 8.52 29.34
C ASP A 118 -9.56 9.45 28.40
N ASP A 119 -9.33 10.69 28.84
CA ASP A 119 -8.48 11.63 28.11
C ASP A 119 -7.01 11.15 28.10
N GLY A 120 -6.35 11.25 26.95
CA GLY A 120 -4.94 10.87 26.77
C GLY A 120 -4.72 9.88 25.61
N PRO A 121 -3.63 9.10 25.64
CA PRO A 121 -3.33 8.13 24.60
C PRO A 121 -4.32 6.97 24.60
N LEU A 122 -4.81 6.62 23.42
CA LEU A 122 -5.66 5.46 23.15
C LEU A 122 -5.00 4.59 22.07
N THR A 123 -5.03 3.28 22.26
CA THR A 123 -4.73 2.29 21.21
C THR A 123 -6.00 1.54 20.89
N VAL A 124 -6.35 1.45 19.61
CA VAL A 124 -7.50 0.69 19.10
C VAL A 124 -6.99 -0.37 18.13
N ARG A 125 -7.33 -1.63 18.38
CA ARG A 125 -7.08 -2.75 17.48
C ARG A 125 -8.24 -2.91 16.52
N ILE A 126 -7.93 -2.79 15.23
CA ILE A 126 -8.87 -2.84 14.13
C ILE A 126 -8.64 -4.16 13.39
N HIS A 127 -9.69 -4.95 13.23
CA HIS A 127 -9.68 -6.12 12.36
C HIS A 127 -10.20 -5.74 10.97
N ALA A 128 -9.29 -5.71 9.98
CA ALA A 128 -9.63 -5.47 8.59
C ALA A 128 -10.18 -6.76 7.96
N THR A 129 -11.50 -6.92 8.00
CA THR A 129 -12.25 -8.11 7.56
C THR A 129 -12.00 -8.52 6.11
N ASN A 130 -11.57 -7.60 5.23
CA ASN A 130 -11.24 -7.90 3.84
C ASN A 130 -10.02 -8.83 3.72
N THR A 131 -9.07 -8.71 4.64
CA THR A 131 -7.76 -9.37 4.56
C THR A 131 -7.39 -10.14 5.82
N GLY A 132 -8.20 -10.08 6.88
CA GLY A 132 -7.88 -10.65 8.20
C GLY A 132 -6.79 -9.89 8.97
N GLN A 133 -6.30 -8.78 8.43
CA GLN A 133 -5.19 -8.01 8.99
C GLN A 133 -5.59 -7.29 10.28
N LEU A 134 -4.80 -7.44 11.33
CA LEU A 134 -4.90 -6.62 12.54
C LEU A 134 -4.09 -5.32 12.37
N ILE A 135 -4.70 -4.20 12.74
CA ILE A 135 -4.10 -2.87 12.66
C ILE A 135 -4.27 -2.17 14.01
N GLU A 136 -3.18 -1.70 14.60
CA GLU A 136 -3.22 -0.84 15.78
C GLU A 136 -3.22 0.63 15.37
N ALA A 137 -4.25 1.35 15.80
CA ALA A 137 -4.35 2.80 15.68
C ALA A 137 -4.07 3.44 17.03
N GLU A 138 -2.96 4.18 17.14
CA GLU A 138 -2.61 4.96 18.33
C GLU A 138 -2.92 6.43 18.08
N LEU A 139 -3.71 7.03 18.96
CA LEU A 139 -4.18 8.41 18.85
C LEU A 139 -4.34 9.06 20.22
N GLN A 140 -4.49 10.38 20.24
CA GLN A 140 -4.88 11.12 21.44
C GLN A 140 -6.39 11.33 21.46
N VAL A 141 -6.98 11.22 22.64
CA VAL A 141 -8.40 11.44 22.90
C VAL A 141 -8.57 12.55 23.94
N ALA A 142 -9.57 13.41 23.73
CA ALA A 142 -9.99 14.41 24.69
C ALA A 142 -11.52 14.54 24.65
N SER A 143 -12.16 14.54 25.82
CA SER A 143 -13.62 14.60 25.98
C SER A 143 -14.35 13.53 25.16
N GLY A 144 -13.84 12.29 25.20
CA GLY A 144 -14.41 11.14 24.50
C GLY A 144 -14.30 11.19 22.97
N ARG A 145 -13.50 12.11 22.40
CA ARG A 145 -13.31 12.26 20.95
C ARG A 145 -11.84 12.26 20.58
N ALA A 146 -11.53 11.74 19.39
CA ALA A 146 -10.19 11.86 18.82
C ALA A 146 -9.77 13.34 18.72
N VAL A 147 -8.58 13.65 19.23
CA VAL A 147 -7.94 14.96 19.03
C VAL A 147 -7.62 15.09 17.54
N THR A 148 -7.97 16.23 16.94
CA THR A 148 -7.77 16.46 15.49
C THR A 148 -6.74 17.55 15.19
N SER A 149 -6.50 18.46 16.12
CA SER A 149 -5.49 19.53 16.00
C SER A 149 -4.13 19.05 16.48
N GLY A 150 -3.08 19.43 15.76
CA GLY A 150 -1.69 19.12 16.08
C GLY A 150 -0.76 19.63 14.98
N ASP A 151 0.52 19.33 15.09
CA ASP A 151 1.57 19.93 14.24
C ASP A 151 2.06 19.00 13.13
N LEU A 152 1.48 17.80 13.00
CA LEU A 152 1.86 16.87 11.93
C LEU A 152 1.30 17.37 10.59
N ALA A 153 2.20 17.80 9.71
CA ALA A 153 1.90 18.00 8.30
C ALA A 153 1.91 16.65 7.57
N LEU A 154 0.93 16.44 6.70
CA LEU A 154 0.95 15.31 5.76
C LEU A 154 0.97 15.85 4.34
N ASP A 155 1.94 15.39 3.59
CA ASP A 155 2.05 15.66 2.17
C ASP A 155 0.80 15.19 1.42
N GLY A 156 0.20 16.11 0.64
CA GLY A 156 -1.11 15.93 0.01
C GLY A 156 -2.32 16.34 0.86
N VAL A 157 -2.13 16.88 2.07
CA VAL A 157 -3.21 17.42 2.93
C VAL A 157 -2.87 18.85 3.34
N ALA A 158 -3.80 19.77 3.10
CA ALA A 158 -3.62 21.16 3.52
C ALA A 158 -3.67 21.31 5.06
N GLY A 159 -2.71 22.05 5.61
CA GLY A 159 -2.60 22.32 7.05
C GLY A 159 -1.95 21.19 7.84
N THR A 160 -2.16 21.21 9.16
CA THR A 160 -1.61 20.21 10.10
C THR A 160 -2.73 19.54 10.90
N GLY A 161 -2.42 18.40 11.50
CA GLY A 161 -3.36 17.68 12.36
C GLY A 161 -2.66 16.90 13.47
N ALA A 162 -3.47 16.34 14.36
CA ALA A 162 -2.98 15.46 15.41
C ALA A 162 -2.37 14.18 14.80
N PRO A 163 -1.16 13.77 15.24
CA PRO A 163 -0.55 12.54 14.78
C PRO A 163 -1.37 11.32 15.23
N LEU A 164 -1.58 10.41 14.30
CA LEU A 164 -2.18 9.09 14.52
C LEU A 164 -1.24 8.06 13.93
N ARG A 165 -0.71 7.15 14.76
CA ARG A 165 0.16 6.07 14.29
C ARG A 165 -0.71 4.89 13.89
N LEU A 166 -0.47 4.35 12.70
CA LEU A 166 -1.04 3.08 12.25
C LEU A 166 0.08 2.05 12.19
N ALA A 167 -0.08 0.94 12.91
CA ALA A 167 0.80 -0.22 12.86
C ALA A 167 0.03 -1.44 12.35
N PHE A 168 0.52 -2.06 11.29
CA PHE A 168 -0.01 -3.30 10.73
C PHE A 168 0.80 -4.44 11.33
N LEU A 169 0.13 -5.33 12.06
CA LEU A 169 0.74 -6.42 12.84
C LEU A 169 0.89 -7.67 11.98
N GLU A 170 2.03 -8.35 12.03
CA GLU A 170 2.28 -9.54 11.19
C GLU A 170 1.94 -9.32 9.70
N PRO A 171 2.38 -8.21 9.07
CA PRO A 171 1.97 -7.83 7.72
C PRO A 171 2.50 -8.76 6.62
N GLY A 172 3.55 -9.56 6.90
CA GLY A 172 4.21 -10.41 5.90
C GLY A 172 3.31 -11.54 5.41
N GLY A 173 3.14 -11.64 4.09
CA GLY A 173 2.34 -12.68 3.47
C GLY A 173 0.83 -12.47 3.57
N ALA A 174 0.38 -11.21 3.65
CA ALA A 174 -1.03 -10.86 3.83
C ALA A 174 -1.99 -11.51 2.80
N MET A 175 -1.53 -11.82 1.58
CA MET A 175 -2.33 -12.46 0.54
C MET A 175 -1.73 -13.77 0.02
N THR A 176 -0.41 -13.92 0.12
CA THR A 176 0.35 -15.04 -0.47
C THR A 176 0.92 -15.99 0.59
N GLY A 177 0.81 -15.64 1.88
CA GLY A 177 1.32 -16.42 3.01
C GLY A 177 2.83 -16.28 3.28
N ARG A 178 3.59 -15.55 2.45
CA ARG A 178 5.03 -15.30 2.66
C ARG A 178 5.40 -13.86 2.29
N LEU A 179 6.40 -13.29 2.98
CA LEU A 179 6.92 -11.96 2.64
C LEU A 179 7.51 -11.91 1.22
N LEU A 180 8.24 -12.96 0.83
CA LEU A 180 8.77 -13.19 -0.51
C LEU A 180 8.04 -14.40 -1.11
N PRO A 181 6.99 -14.21 -1.94
CA PRO A 181 6.15 -15.30 -2.41
C PRO A 181 6.93 -16.34 -3.25
N THR A 182 7.93 -15.89 -4.02
CA THR A 182 8.82 -16.74 -4.82
C THR A 182 9.96 -17.35 -4.02
N GLY A 183 10.20 -16.89 -2.79
CA GLY A 183 11.36 -17.23 -1.97
C GLY A 183 12.63 -16.45 -2.31
N SER A 184 12.64 -15.68 -3.40
CA SER A 184 13.78 -14.87 -3.84
C SER A 184 13.56 -13.38 -3.54
N PRO A 185 14.60 -12.62 -3.13
CA PRO A 185 14.49 -11.17 -3.01
C PRO A 185 14.27 -10.45 -4.36
N THR A 186 14.74 -11.06 -5.44
CA THR A 186 14.63 -10.56 -6.81
C THR A 186 14.44 -11.72 -7.78
N ASP A 187 13.59 -11.53 -8.78
CA ASP A 187 13.27 -12.47 -9.85
C ASP A 187 13.44 -11.80 -11.23
N VAL A 188 13.59 -12.60 -12.29
CA VAL A 188 13.55 -12.11 -13.67
C VAL A 188 12.34 -12.74 -14.36
N LEU A 189 11.38 -11.90 -14.75
CA LEU A 189 10.16 -12.34 -15.45
C LEU A 189 10.33 -12.15 -16.96
N ASP A 190 9.91 -13.15 -17.74
CA ASP A 190 9.70 -13.00 -19.19
C ASP A 190 8.27 -12.49 -19.43
N VAL A 191 8.14 -11.21 -19.81
CA VAL A 191 6.85 -10.53 -19.92
C VAL A 191 6.52 -10.31 -21.39
N ASP A 192 5.39 -10.85 -21.85
CA ASP A 192 4.97 -10.77 -23.25
C ASP A 192 4.91 -9.31 -23.76
N GLY A 193 5.56 -9.08 -24.90
CA GLY A 193 5.73 -7.77 -25.52
C GLY A 193 6.54 -6.73 -24.71
N VAL A 194 7.22 -7.14 -23.63
CA VAL A 194 8.17 -6.29 -22.87
C VAL A 194 9.57 -6.92 -22.87
N GLY A 195 9.67 -8.24 -22.72
CA GLY A 195 10.92 -8.99 -22.60
C GLY A 195 11.26 -9.33 -21.15
N GLN A 196 12.55 -9.54 -20.87
CA GLN A 196 13.02 -9.84 -19.52
C GLN A 196 13.01 -8.61 -18.62
N VAL A 197 12.33 -8.72 -17.47
CA VAL A 197 12.22 -7.64 -16.48
C VAL A 197 12.64 -8.16 -15.11
N GLU A 198 13.68 -7.54 -14.53
CA GLU A 198 14.07 -7.77 -13.13
C GLU A 198 13.02 -7.12 -12.20
N VAL A 199 12.52 -7.88 -11.24
CA VAL A 199 11.48 -7.44 -10.30
C VAL A 199 11.77 -7.93 -8.89
N SER A 200 11.26 -7.23 -7.88
CA SER A 200 11.06 -7.79 -6.55
C SER A 200 9.58 -7.98 -6.28
N LEU A 201 9.21 -9.20 -5.91
CA LEU A 201 7.83 -9.59 -5.59
C LEU A 201 7.71 -9.70 -4.08
N VAL A 202 7.02 -8.74 -3.46
CA VAL A 202 6.95 -8.66 -1.99
C VAL A 202 5.50 -8.51 -1.55
N ASP A 203 5.12 -9.25 -0.51
CA ASP A 203 3.81 -9.20 0.10
C ASP A 203 3.92 -8.81 1.58
N ALA A 204 3.73 -7.53 1.86
CA ALA A 204 3.64 -6.99 3.22
C ALA A 204 2.52 -5.96 3.31
N ALA A 205 1.47 -6.27 4.06
CA ALA A 205 0.17 -5.56 4.12
C ALA A 205 -0.61 -5.54 2.79
N ASN A 206 0.07 -5.51 1.64
CA ASN A 206 -0.46 -5.73 0.32
C ASN A 206 0.66 -6.16 -0.64
N PRO A 207 0.40 -7.07 -1.60
CA PRO A 207 1.41 -7.48 -2.55
C PRO A 207 1.71 -6.38 -3.56
N VAL A 208 3.01 -6.21 -3.85
CA VAL A 208 3.54 -5.21 -4.78
C VAL A 208 4.63 -5.84 -5.65
N VAL A 209 4.55 -5.59 -6.96
CA VAL A 209 5.61 -5.84 -7.94
C VAL A 209 6.47 -4.59 -8.03
N PHE A 210 7.71 -4.64 -7.55
CA PHE A 210 8.67 -3.54 -7.67
C PHE A 210 9.53 -3.74 -8.92
N VAL A 211 9.68 -2.67 -9.71
CA VAL A 211 10.54 -2.62 -10.91
C VAL A 211 11.41 -1.37 -10.84
N ALA A 212 12.65 -1.46 -11.32
CA ALA A 212 13.55 -0.32 -11.39
C ALA A 212 13.13 0.67 -12.50
N ALA A 213 13.16 1.96 -12.21
CA ALA A 213 12.90 2.99 -13.23
C ALA A 213 13.85 2.84 -14.44
N GLU A 214 15.13 2.56 -14.18
CA GLU A 214 16.15 2.40 -15.22
C GLU A 214 15.95 1.18 -16.14
N SER A 215 15.21 0.17 -15.66
CA SER A 215 14.87 -1.03 -16.46
C SER A 215 13.71 -0.78 -17.41
N LEU A 216 12.95 0.30 -17.22
CA LEU A 216 11.82 0.66 -18.07
C LEU A 216 12.29 1.61 -19.17
N ARG A 217 12.55 1.05 -20.35
CA ARG A 217 12.72 1.81 -21.60
C ARG A 217 11.36 1.93 -22.27
N THR A 218 10.86 3.14 -22.40
CA THR A 218 9.62 3.40 -23.13
C THR A 218 9.97 3.40 -24.62
N ALA A 219 9.56 2.36 -25.34
CA ALA A 219 9.88 2.25 -26.77
C ALA A 219 8.86 3.04 -27.61
N GLY A 220 9.36 4.01 -28.38
CA GLY A 220 8.73 4.45 -29.61
C GLY A 220 8.55 3.23 -30.52
N THR A 221 7.39 3.13 -31.15
CA THR A 221 6.93 1.99 -31.92
C THR A 221 7.98 1.42 -32.89
N GLY A 222 8.49 0.23 -32.54
CA GLY A 222 9.18 -0.69 -33.43
C GLY A 222 10.70 -0.57 -33.45
N LEU A 223 11.38 -1.62 -32.98
CA LEU A 223 12.34 -2.40 -33.78
C LEU A 223 12.85 -3.57 -32.92
N LYS A 224 12.86 -4.77 -33.52
CA LYS A 224 13.78 -5.83 -33.11
C LYS A 224 15.20 -5.41 -33.52
N ASP A 225 16.12 -5.82 -32.67
CA ASP A 225 17.51 -6.20 -32.93
C ASP A 225 18.66 -5.18 -32.97
N GLU A 226 19.64 -5.59 -32.14
CA GLU A 226 21.09 -5.67 -32.36
C GLU A 226 22.00 -4.44 -32.12
N ALA A 227 22.96 -4.70 -31.22
CA ALA A 227 24.25 -4.05 -30.97
C ALA A 227 24.24 -2.63 -30.39
N LEU A 228 24.60 -2.53 -29.10
CA LEU A 228 25.21 -1.31 -28.55
C LEU A 228 26.57 -1.65 -27.94
N ASP A 229 27.58 -1.33 -28.73
CA ASP A 229 28.99 -1.37 -28.40
C ASP A 229 29.36 -0.13 -27.57
N GLY A 230 29.69 -0.37 -26.29
CA GLY A 230 30.63 0.38 -25.44
C GLY A 230 30.81 1.90 -25.58
N ARG A 231 29.78 2.73 -25.42
CA ARG A 231 29.97 4.15 -25.10
C ARG A 231 29.12 4.60 -23.93
N GLU A 232 29.77 5.03 -22.85
CA GLU A 232 29.17 5.79 -21.75
C GLU A 232 28.42 7.00 -22.32
N LEU A 233 27.13 7.11 -21.99
CA LEU A 233 26.30 8.26 -22.33
C LEU A 233 26.15 9.16 -21.10
N ASP A 234 26.46 10.43 -21.30
CA ASP A 234 26.29 11.53 -20.36
C ASP A 234 24.81 11.68 -19.95
N ALA A 235 24.54 11.63 -18.64
CA ALA A 235 23.22 11.68 -18.04
C ALA A 235 22.44 12.99 -18.32
N THR A 236 23.12 14.06 -18.74
CA THR A 236 22.47 15.35 -19.01
C THR A 236 21.86 15.46 -20.41
N ALA A 237 22.28 14.65 -21.37
CA ALA A 237 21.79 14.67 -22.75
C ALA A 237 20.53 13.81 -22.99
N LEU A 238 20.11 13.02 -22.01
CA LEU A 238 18.91 12.16 -22.08
C LEU A 238 17.60 12.94 -21.95
N ASN A 239 17.67 14.20 -21.51
CA ASN A 239 16.47 14.97 -21.15
C ASN A 239 15.78 15.74 -22.29
N ASP A 240 16.40 15.81 -23.47
CA ASP A 240 15.88 16.56 -24.63
C ASP A 240 15.23 15.66 -25.71
N ARG A 241 15.08 14.35 -25.47
CA ARG A 241 14.40 13.45 -26.43
C ARG A 241 12.88 13.53 -26.30
N ALA A 242 12.21 13.16 -27.40
CA ALA A 242 10.76 12.95 -27.42
C ALA A 242 10.32 12.02 -26.26
N PRO A 243 9.13 12.21 -25.68
CA PRO A 243 8.69 11.48 -24.47
C PRO A 243 8.84 9.95 -24.55
N ASN A 244 8.76 9.39 -25.75
CA ASN A 244 8.74 7.94 -26.01
C ASN A 244 10.13 7.32 -26.33
N ASP A 245 11.25 7.98 -25.99
CA ASP A 245 12.61 7.42 -26.16
C ASP A 245 13.51 7.73 -24.96
N ARG A 246 12.93 7.72 -23.75
CA ARG A 246 13.63 8.06 -22.49
C ARG A 246 13.52 6.91 -21.51
N THR A 247 14.63 6.65 -20.83
CA THR A 247 14.63 5.82 -19.62
C THR A 247 13.92 6.59 -18.52
N LEU A 248 13.00 5.94 -17.79
CA LEU A 248 12.38 6.56 -16.63
C LEU A 248 13.43 6.85 -15.56
N THR A 249 13.34 8.04 -14.98
CA THR A 249 14.16 8.47 -13.83
C THR A 249 13.55 8.02 -12.51
N GLY A 250 12.22 7.91 -12.45
CA GLY A 250 11.45 7.73 -11.22
C GLY A 250 11.09 9.05 -10.52
N ALA A 251 11.52 10.19 -11.08
CA ALA A 251 11.18 11.53 -10.60
C ALA A 251 9.99 12.18 -11.31
N GLU A 252 9.42 11.53 -12.33
CA GLU A 252 8.34 12.08 -13.18
C GLU A 252 7.07 12.43 -12.39
N THR A 253 6.32 13.44 -12.79
CA THR A 253 4.98 13.67 -12.25
C THR A 253 3.98 12.65 -12.82
N PRO A 254 2.81 12.46 -12.21
CA PRO A 254 1.74 11.64 -12.78
C PRO A 254 1.40 12.04 -14.21
N GLU A 255 1.30 13.34 -14.49
CA GLU A 255 0.99 13.86 -15.82
C GLU A 255 2.11 13.56 -16.83
N GLN A 256 3.37 13.57 -16.39
CA GLN A 256 4.50 13.17 -17.24
C GLN A 256 4.48 11.67 -17.55
N LEU A 257 4.16 10.83 -16.57
CA LEU A 257 4.06 9.38 -16.76
C LEU A 257 2.85 9.01 -17.65
N GLU A 258 1.70 9.66 -17.43
CA GLU A 258 0.48 9.49 -18.24
C GLU A 258 0.69 9.93 -19.70
N ALA A 259 1.62 10.87 -19.94
CA ALA A 259 1.95 11.33 -21.28
C ALA A 259 2.90 10.40 -22.05
N ILE A 260 3.41 9.32 -21.44
CA ILE A 260 4.30 8.38 -22.12
C ILE A 260 3.49 7.25 -22.75
N ASP A 261 3.55 7.16 -24.08
CA ASP A 261 2.79 6.19 -24.83
C ASP A 261 3.19 4.76 -24.46
N GLY A 262 2.19 3.94 -24.11
CA GLY A 262 2.38 2.51 -23.84
C GLY A 262 2.95 2.17 -22.45
N LEU A 263 3.26 3.17 -21.60
CA LEU A 263 3.77 2.92 -20.25
C LEU A 263 2.75 2.19 -19.36
N GLU A 264 1.51 2.69 -19.27
CA GLU A 264 0.47 2.04 -18.44
C GLU A 264 0.18 0.59 -18.89
N PRO A 265 -0.01 0.29 -20.20
CA PRO A 265 -0.12 -1.10 -20.68
C PRO A 265 1.11 -1.97 -20.40
N MET A 266 2.32 -1.39 -20.40
CA MET A 266 3.55 -2.12 -20.05
C MET A 266 3.58 -2.47 -18.56
N LEU A 267 3.31 -1.49 -17.69
CA LEU A 267 3.25 -1.69 -16.24
C LEU A 267 2.16 -2.69 -15.86
N GLU A 268 1.00 -2.66 -16.54
CA GLU A 268 -0.07 -3.64 -16.33
C GLU A 268 0.36 -5.07 -16.71
N ARG A 269 1.10 -5.24 -17.81
CA ARG A 269 1.64 -6.56 -18.19
C ARG A 269 2.65 -7.09 -17.18
N ILE A 270 3.56 -6.23 -16.70
CA ILE A 270 4.52 -6.57 -15.64
C ILE A 270 3.78 -6.95 -14.35
N ARG A 271 2.76 -6.17 -13.97
CA ARG A 271 1.94 -6.42 -12.78
C ARG A 271 1.26 -7.80 -12.84
N ARG A 272 0.66 -8.14 -13.98
CA ARG A 272 -0.01 -9.44 -14.19
C ARG A 272 0.97 -10.59 -14.18
N ALA A 273 2.13 -10.46 -14.84
CA ALA A 273 3.17 -11.48 -14.80
C ALA A 273 3.68 -11.71 -13.37
N GLY A 274 3.91 -10.64 -12.61
CA GLY A 274 4.27 -10.72 -11.20
C GLY A 274 3.19 -11.37 -10.34
N ALA A 275 1.91 -11.11 -10.60
CA ALA A 275 0.80 -11.74 -9.90
C ALA A 275 0.79 -13.27 -10.08
N VAL A 276 1.00 -13.73 -11.32
CA VAL A 276 1.10 -15.16 -11.63
C VAL A 276 2.32 -15.78 -10.94
N ALA A 277 3.48 -15.12 -10.99
CA ALA A 277 4.69 -15.57 -10.30
C ALA A 277 4.53 -15.64 -8.78
N MET A 278 3.73 -14.75 -8.19
CA MET A 278 3.36 -14.79 -6.77
C MET A 278 2.31 -15.85 -6.41
N GLY A 279 1.80 -16.61 -7.39
CA GLY A 279 0.76 -17.62 -7.17
C GLY A 279 -0.63 -17.04 -6.91
N MET A 280 -0.87 -15.77 -7.24
CA MET A 280 -2.15 -15.09 -6.99
C MET A 280 -3.21 -15.38 -8.06
N ALA A 281 -2.80 -15.84 -9.24
CA ALA A 281 -3.66 -16.22 -10.35
C ALA A 281 -2.98 -17.27 -11.23
N GLU A 282 -3.77 -18.13 -11.90
CA GLU A 282 -3.24 -19.13 -12.83
C GLU A 282 -2.75 -18.52 -14.14
N THR A 283 -3.41 -17.45 -14.62
CA THR A 283 -3.04 -16.75 -15.86
C THR A 283 -3.10 -15.23 -15.68
N ALA A 284 -2.41 -14.51 -16.57
CA ALA A 284 -2.36 -13.04 -16.54
C ALA A 284 -3.76 -12.41 -16.71
N GLU A 285 -4.64 -13.04 -17.46
CA GLU A 285 -6.02 -12.58 -17.72
C GLU A 285 -6.93 -12.71 -16.50
N ALA A 286 -6.63 -13.66 -15.60
CA ALA A 286 -7.38 -13.88 -14.37
C ALA A 286 -7.02 -12.88 -13.25
N VAL A 287 -5.98 -12.07 -13.44
CA VAL A 287 -5.50 -11.12 -12.43
C VAL A 287 -6.43 -9.90 -12.36
N GLY A 288 -7.08 -9.70 -11.20
CA GLY A 288 -7.89 -8.52 -10.93
C GLY A 288 -7.08 -7.21 -10.91
N LEU A 289 -7.76 -6.07 -11.06
CA LEU A 289 -7.14 -4.73 -11.10
C LEU A 289 -6.58 -4.26 -9.75
N ALA A 290 -7.09 -4.84 -8.66
CA ALA A 290 -6.80 -4.44 -7.29
C ALA A 290 -5.39 -4.83 -6.83
N ASN A 291 -5.02 -6.10 -7.07
CA ASN A 291 -3.83 -6.72 -6.53
C ASN A 291 -3.17 -7.64 -7.56
N PRO A 292 -1.84 -7.80 -7.50
CA PRO A 292 -0.90 -6.96 -6.76
C PRO A 292 -0.88 -5.54 -7.33
N LYS A 293 -0.28 -4.59 -6.60
CA LYS A 293 0.09 -3.29 -7.18
C LYS A 293 1.40 -3.40 -7.96
N VAL A 294 1.71 -2.40 -8.78
CA VAL A 294 3.03 -2.26 -9.41
C VAL A 294 3.63 -0.90 -9.06
N ALA A 295 4.92 -0.90 -8.74
CA ALA A 295 5.64 0.28 -8.28
C ALA A 295 6.98 0.39 -9.01
N VAL A 296 7.21 1.54 -9.62
CA VAL A 296 8.51 1.91 -10.19
C VAL A 296 9.31 2.57 -9.09
N VAL A 297 10.52 2.06 -8.82
CA VAL A 297 11.42 2.56 -7.77
C VAL A 297 12.73 3.05 -8.35
N SER A 298 13.34 4.05 -7.72
CA SER A 298 14.69 4.51 -8.04
C SER A 298 15.36 5.15 -6.81
N PRO A 299 16.70 5.34 -6.84
CA PRO A 299 17.41 6.03 -5.77
C PRO A 299 16.85 7.43 -5.49
N ALA A 300 17.09 7.91 -4.27
CA ALA A 300 16.74 9.27 -3.86
C ALA A 300 17.35 10.30 -4.82
N GLN A 301 16.51 11.19 -5.34
CA GLN A 301 16.90 12.24 -6.27
C GLN A 301 16.01 13.47 -6.10
N ASP A 302 16.47 14.61 -6.61
CA ASP A 302 15.67 15.83 -6.64
C ASP A 302 14.46 15.61 -7.57
N ALA A 303 13.28 15.97 -7.10
CA ALA A 303 12.05 15.88 -7.88
C ALA A 303 11.18 17.13 -7.70
N VAL A 304 10.21 17.30 -8.59
CA VAL A 304 9.19 18.35 -8.46
C VAL A 304 7.91 17.68 -7.98
N GLY A 305 7.39 18.14 -6.84
CA GLY A 305 6.12 17.67 -6.31
C GLY A 305 4.93 18.29 -7.04
N LEU A 306 3.74 17.75 -6.78
CA LEU A 306 2.49 18.18 -7.44
C LEU A 306 2.09 19.63 -7.14
N SER A 307 2.57 20.23 -6.04
CA SER A 307 2.33 21.65 -5.75
C SER A 307 3.39 22.58 -6.33
N GLY A 308 4.35 22.03 -7.09
CA GLY A 308 5.46 22.76 -7.72
C GLY A 308 6.67 22.94 -6.80
N GLU A 309 6.64 22.36 -5.61
CA GLU A 309 7.73 22.38 -4.64
C GLU A 309 8.87 21.46 -5.09
N THR A 310 10.11 21.83 -4.71
CA THR A 310 11.26 20.93 -4.87
C THR A 310 11.28 19.93 -3.72
N LEU A 311 11.34 18.65 -4.07
CA LEU A 311 11.59 17.53 -3.17
C LEU A 311 13.08 17.18 -3.24
N PRO A 312 13.92 17.62 -2.29
CA PRO A 312 15.36 17.39 -2.37
C PRO A 312 15.70 15.93 -2.10
N ALA A 313 16.71 15.41 -2.80
CA ALA A 313 17.23 14.05 -2.63
C ALA A 313 17.58 13.75 -1.17
N ALA A 314 18.18 14.72 -0.46
CA ALA A 314 18.57 14.59 0.95
C ALA A 314 17.39 14.38 1.92
N GLY A 315 16.18 14.77 1.51
CA GLY A 315 14.95 14.55 2.27
C GLY A 315 14.38 13.14 2.12
N GLN A 316 14.94 12.33 1.23
CA GLN A 316 14.40 11.05 0.78
C GLN A 316 15.44 9.95 0.96
N ASP A 317 14.98 8.73 1.19
CA ASP A 317 15.83 7.55 1.16
C ASP A 317 15.64 6.76 -0.14
N ILE A 318 14.44 6.79 -0.71
CA ILE A 318 14.09 6.14 -1.98
C ILE A 318 12.94 6.91 -2.64
N THR A 319 12.84 6.86 -3.98
CA THR A 319 11.66 7.40 -4.68
C THR A 319 10.80 6.29 -5.26
N VAL A 320 9.49 6.54 -5.34
CA VAL A 320 8.51 5.59 -5.89
C VAL A 320 7.46 6.28 -6.75
N ARG A 321 7.04 5.58 -7.82
CA ARG A 321 5.86 5.87 -8.62
C ARG A 321 4.96 4.65 -8.61
N MET A 322 3.86 4.76 -7.87
CA MET A 322 2.94 3.66 -7.61
C MET A 322 1.78 3.70 -8.60
N VAL A 323 1.41 2.55 -9.16
CA VAL A 323 0.17 2.38 -9.94
C VAL A 323 -0.83 1.59 -9.09
N SER A 324 -2.09 2.03 -9.09
CA SER A 324 -3.18 1.37 -8.37
C SER A 324 -4.46 1.48 -9.18
N MET A 325 -5.21 0.38 -9.28
CA MET A 325 -6.45 0.34 -10.08
C MET A 325 -6.21 0.80 -11.53
N GLY A 326 -5.07 0.41 -12.12
CA GLY A 326 -4.71 0.76 -13.49
C GLY A 326 -4.32 2.22 -13.73
N ARG A 327 -4.22 3.07 -12.70
CA ARG A 327 -3.87 4.48 -12.84
C ARG A 327 -2.66 4.86 -12.00
N ILE A 328 -1.87 5.81 -12.49
CA ILE A 328 -0.74 6.38 -11.75
C ILE A 328 -1.26 7.11 -10.51
N HIS A 329 -0.71 6.75 -9.34
CA HIS A 329 -1.14 7.30 -8.07
C HIS A 329 -0.49 8.66 -7.82
N ARG A 330 -1.28 9.67 -7.45
CA ARG A 330 -0.81 11.04 -7.20
C ARG A 330 0.06 11.22 -5.95
N ALA A 331 0.12 10.21 -5.09
CA ALA A 331 1.00 10.15 -3.91
C ALA A 331 1.59 8.73 -3.82
N VAL A 332 1.52 8.08 -2.67
CA VAL A 332 1.72 6.63 -2.51
C VAL A 332 0.51 6.02 -1.80
N THR A 333 0.15 4.77 -2.13
CA THR A 333 -0.87 4.06 -1.33
C THR A 333 -0.26 3.68 0.01
N SER A 334 -0.98 3.86 1.13
CA SER A 334 -0.40 3.56 2.45
C SER A 334 0.07 2.10 2.58
N THR A 335 -0.68 1.14 2.06
CA THR A 335 -0.24 -0.27 2.05
C THR A 335 0.92 -0.54 1.10
N GLY A 336 1.01 0.16 -0.04
CA GLY A 336 2.18 0.08 -0.91
C GLY A 336 3.43 0.71 -0.30
N ALA A 337 3.29 1.78 0.48
CA ALA A 337 4.40 2.40 1.21
C ALA A 337 4.91 1.50 2.33
N LEU A 338 4.01 0.80 3.03
CA LEU A 338 4.37 -0.20 4.03
C LEU A 338 5.08 -1.41 3.41
N CYS A 339 4.58 -1.91 2.29
CA CYS A 339 5.24 -2.97 1.54
C CYS A 339 6.63 -2.53 1.06
N LEU A 340 6.77 -1.30 0.56
CA LEU A 340 8.05 -0.73 0.16
C LEU A 340 9.04 -0.65 1.34
N ALA A 341 8.57 -0.28 2.54
CA ALA A 341 9.40 -0.25 3.74
C ALA A 341 9.87 -1.64 4.16
N ALA A 342 8.98 -2.65 4.11
CA ALA A 342 9.37 -4.04 4.35
C ALA A 342 10.38 -4.53 3.31
N ALA A 343 10.11 -4.30 2.02
CA ALA A 343 11.02 -4.67 0.92
C ALA A 343 12.39 -4.02 1.09
N ALA A 344 12.43 -2.73 1.42
CA ALA A 344 13.66 -1.98 1.66
C ALA A 344 14.48 -2.52 2.85
N ALA A 345 13.84 -3.19 3.82
CA ALA A 345 14.53 -3.83 4.94
C ALA A 345 15.07 -5.24 4.61
N VAL A 346 14.67 -5.84 3.48
CA VAL A 346 15.09 -7.19 3.04
C VAL A 346 16.29 -7.09 2.08
N PRO A 347 17.49 -7.58 2.45
CA PRO A 347 18.64 -7.56 1.55
C PRO A 347 18.40 -8.30 0.23
N GLY A 348 18.95 -7.74 -0.84
CA GLY A 348 18.85 -8.28 -2.19
C GLY A 348 17.63 -7.83 -3.00
N THR A 349 16.60 -7.26 -2.38
CA THR A 349 15.46 -6.69 -3.12
C THR A 349 15.87 -5.41 -3.88
N LEU A 350 15.15 -5.07 -4.94
CA LEU A 350 15.32 -3.82 -5.69
C LEU A 350 15.16 -2.58 -4.78
N PRO A 351 14.10 -2.45 -3.94
CA PRO A 351 14.02 -1.38 -2.95
C PRO A 351 15.22 -1.31 -2.00
N HIS A 352 15.72 -2.46 -1.53
CA HIS A 352 16.88 -2.50 -0.66
C HIS A 352 18.13 -1.97 -1.38
N ARG A 353 18.33 -2.35 -2.64
CA ARG A 353 19.46 -1.90 -3.48
C ARG A 353 19.42 -0.40 -3.78
N MET A 354 18.22 0.17 -3.91
CA MET A 354 18.03 1.57 -4.33
C MET A 354 18.01 2.58 -3.18
N ARG A 355 17.66 2.15 -1.96
CA ARG A 355 17.58 3.09 -0.84
C ARG A 355 18.95 3.65 -0.49
N SER A 356 19.01 4.92 -0.11
CA SER A 356 20.20 5.50 0.50
C SER A 356 20.43 4.88 1.88
N VAL A 357 21.70 4.66 2.22
CA VAL A 357 22.09 4.19 3.56
C VAL A 357 22.18 5.42 4.46
N SER A 358 21.08 5.77 5.11
CA SER A 358 21.07 6.77 6.19
C SER A 358 21.64 6.19 7.48
N ASP A 359 22.22 7.04 8.35
CA ASP A 359 22.71 6.64 9.68
C ASP A 359 21.64 5.97 10.56
N THR A 360 20.35 6.21 10.28
CA THR A 360 19.22 5.56 10.97
C THR A 360 18.92 4.14 10.48
N LEU A 361 19.33 3.78 9.25
CA LEU A 361 19.08 2.48 8.60
C LEU A 361 20.31 1.56 8.64
N SER A 362 21.52 2.12 8.75
CA SER A 362 22.80 1.42 8.57
C SER A 362 23.19 0.46 9.70
N ASP A 363 22.71 0.69 10.92
CA ASP A 363 23.16 -0.07 12.10
C ASP A 363 22.33 -1.34 12.37
N ARG A 364 21.19 -1.54 11.68
CA ARG A 364 20.18 -2.55 12.06
C ARG A 364 19.77 -3.56 10.98
N THR A 365 20.14 -3.36 9.70
CA THR A 365 20.13 -4.48 8.73
C THR A 365 21.29 -5.45 8.92
N ARG A 366 22.22 -5.16 9.85
CA ARG A 366 23.29 -6.06 10.27
C ARG A 366 22.68 -7.28 11.00
N GLY A 367 22.37 -8.34 10.26
CA GLY A 367 21.93 -9.62 10.82
C GLY A 367 20.78 -10.28 10.06
N VAL A 368 20.07 -9.56 9.20
CA VAL A 368 19.05 -10.15 8.33
C VAL A 368 19.76 -10.57 7.04
N SER A 369 19.92 -11.86 6.78
CA SER A 369 20.25 -12.38 5.44
C SER A 369 19.00 -13.02 4.87
N CYS A 370 18.61 -12.68 3.64
CA CYS A 370 17.41 -13.24 3.01
C CYS A 370 17.82 -13.83 1.67
N GLY A 371 17.78 -15.16 1.57
CA GLY A 371 18.12 -15.89 0.36
C GLY A 371 18.58 -17.30 0.70
N ALA A 372 18.17 -18.27 -0.11
CA ALA A 372 18.77 -19.59 -0.06
C ALA A 372 20.24 -19.46 -0.49
N GLU A 373 21.18 -19.45 0.46
CA GLU A 373 22.53 -19.91 0.18
C GLU A 373 22.46 -21.43 -0.08
N GLY A 374 22.09 -21.77 -1.30
CA GLY A 374 22.02 -23.14 -1.79
C GLY A 374 22.49 -23.14 -3.23
N GLU A 375 23.69 -23.69 -3.44
CA GLU A 375 24.25 -24.02 -4.75
C GLU A 375 23.19 -24.62 -5.67
N THR A 376 23.33 -24.39 -6.98
CA THR A 376 22.65 -25.14 -8.04
C THR A 376 22.88 -26.65 -7.83
N ALA A 377 21.99 -27.30 -7.10
CA ALA A 377 22.06 -28.72 -6.80
C ALA A 377 20.98 -29.46 -7.60
N VAL A 378 21.46 -30.21 -8.59
CA VAL A 378 20.70 -31.21 -9.34
C VAL A 378 20.11 -32.22 -8.34
N ALA A 379 18.79 -32.41 -8.42
CA ALA A 379 18.05 -33.33 -7.57
C ALA A 379 18.56 -34.78 -7.69
N THR A 380 18.90 -35.39 -6.56
CA THR A 380 18.83 -36.85 -6.40
C THR A 380 18.23 -37.20 -5.04
N ALA A 381 17.34 -38.19 -5.04
CA ALA A 381 16.50 -38.63 -3.93
C ALA A 381 17.29 -39.44 -2.89
N GLY A 382 16.87 -39.37 -1.62
CA GLY A 382 17.33 -40.30 -0.58
C GLY A 382 16.88 -39.97 0.83
N GLU A 383 15.85 -40.68 1.29
CA GLU A 383 15.60 -41.22 2.65
C GLU A 383 15.51 -40.30 3.90
N ALA A 384 14.37 -40.44 4.61
CA ALA A 384 14.13 -40.12 6.03
C ALA A 384 14.85 -41.15 6.94
N PRO A 385 15.08 -40.96 8.28
CA PRO A 385 14.02 -40.64 9.27
C PRO A 385 14.49 -39.86 10.56
N GLY A 386 13.55 -39.58 11.48
CA GLY A 386 13.88 -39.51 12.92
C GLY A 386 13.08 -38.51 13.77
N GLU A 387 12.04 -38.99 14.43
CA GLU A 387 11.36 -38.31 15.55
C GLU A 387 12.30 -38.09 16.74
N THR A 388 12.18 -36.95 17.44
CA THR A 388 12.21 -36.94 18.93
C THR A 388 11.38 -35.78 19.48
N ALA A 389 10.70 -36.06 20.58
CA ALA A 389 9.81 -35.18 21.32
C ALA A 389 10.47 -34.62 22.59
N GLY A 390 9.96 -33.48 23.06
CA GLY A 390 10.21 -32.85 24.38
C GLY A 390 10.07 -31.34 24.24
N GLY A 391 9.13 -30.61 24.85
CA GLY A 391 8.58 -30.71 26.19
C GLY A 391 9.24 -29.64 27.07
N GLY A 392 8.59 -28.48 27.27
CA GLY A 392 9.15 -27.41 28.11
C GLY A 392 8.42 -26.07 28.06
N GLU A 393 7.36 -26.00 28.85
CA GLU A 393 6.84 -24.85 29.64
C GLU A 393 7.04 -23.39 29.19
N GLY A 394 5.92 -22.67 29.26
CA GLY A 394 5.78 -21.26 28.95
C GLY A 394 6.60 -20.34 29.84
N ALA A 395 7.17 -19.32 29.20
CA ALA A 395 7.72 -18.16 29.85
C ALA A 395 7.00 -16.92 29.32
N VAL A 396 6.29 -16.26 30.24
CA VAL A 396 5.68 -14.94 30.08
C VAL A 396 6.77 -13.94 29.72
N VAL A 397 6.83 -13.50 28.46
CA VAL A 397 7.76 -12.46 28.02
C VAL A 397 7.18 -11.10 28.39
N GLY A 398 7.75 -10.53 29.44
CA GLY A 398 7.47 -9.16 29.87
C GLY A 398 7.90 -8.13 28.85
N LYS A 399 7.14 -7.03 28.83
CA LYS A 399 7.47 -5.75 28.19
C LYS A 399 8.92 -5.34 28.51
N LYS A 400 9.82 -5.48 27.56
CA LYS A 400 11.11 -4.77 27.53
C LYS A 400 11.33 -4.23 26.12
N ASP A 401 11.50 -2.91 26.09
CA ASP A 401 12.14 -2.12 25.04
C ASP A 401 11.55 -2.24 23.62
N ALA A 402 10.58 -1.36 23.31
CA ALA A 402 10.25 -1.03 21.92
C ALA A 402 11.47 -0.33 21.29
N GLU A 403 12.39 -1.12 20.75
CA GLU A 403 13.49 -0.66 19.92
C GLU A 403 12.93 0.20 18.78
N LYS A 404 13.41 1.44 18.65
CA LYS A 404 12.99 2.34 17.57
C LYS A 404 13.40 1.75 16.22
N ALA A 405 12.44 1.14 15.52
CA ALA A 405 12.64 0.64 14.17
C ALA A 405 12.97 1.79 13.19
N ALA A 406 13.84 1.48 12.21
CA ALA A 406 14.39 2.48 11.30
C ALA A 406 13.30 3.09 10.41
N VAL A 407 13.37 4.41 10.20
CA VAL A 407 12.42 5.15 9.37
C VAL A 407 12.97 5.25 7.95
N LEU A 408 12.20 4.78 6.97
CA LEU A 408 12.40 4.98 5.54
C LEU A 408 11.57 6.18 5.06
N ARG A 409 12.21 7.19 4.48
CA ARG A 409 11.58 8.37 3.89
C ARG A 409 11.31 8.13 2.41
N ILE A 410 10.06 7.86 2.06
CA ILE A 410 9.65 7.50 0.71
C ILE A 410 9.23 8.77 -0.04
N GLY A 411 9.99 9.15 -1.06
CA GLY A 411 9.64 10.20 -2.00
C GLY A 411 8.59 9.76 -3.01
N HIS A 412 7.50 10.52 -3.14
CA HIS A 412 6.40 10.27 -4.06
C HIS A 412 5.88 11.61 -4.64
N PRO A 413 4.99 11.61 -5.65
CA PRO A 413 4.66 12.88 -6.33
C PRO A 413 4.04 13.98 -5.45
N SER A 414 3.37 13.63 -4.35
CA SER A 414 2.84 14.62 -3.39
C SER A 414 3.81 15.07 -2.29
N GLY A 415 5.03 14.53 -2.21
CA GLY A 415 5.96 14.77 -1.10
C GLY A 415 6.70 13.52 -0.57
N VAL A 416 7.00 13.50 0.73
CA VAL A 416 7.77 12.45 1.42
C VAL A 416 6.93 11.81 2.52
N THR A 417 6.74 10.49 2.44
CA THR A 417 6.09 9.71 3.52
C THR A 417 7.12 8.93 4.33
N PRO A 418 7.29 9.22 5.64
CA PRO A 418 8.07 8.38 6.54
C PRO A 418 7.30 7.11 6.92
N VAL A 419 7.97 5.97 6.84
CA VAL A 419 7.43 4.65 7.17
C VAL A 419 8.47 3.85 7.94
N THR A 420 8.02 3.02 8.86
CA THR A 420 8.87 2.14 9.66
C THR A 420 8.52 0.69 9.37
N ALA A 421 9.53 -0.17 9.29
CA ALA A 421 9.36 -1.61 9.13
C ALA A 421 10.25 -2.38 10.13
N GLU A 422 9.69 -3.45 10.67
CA GLU A 422 10.34 -4.45 11.51
C GLU A 422 10.34 -5.77 10.74
N VAL A 423 11.50 -6.14 10.22
CA VAL A 423 11.71 -7.37 9.47
C VAL A 423 12.78 -8.19 10.18
N GLU A 424 12.49 -9.47 10.38
CA GLU A 424 13.38 -10.44 11.01
C GLU A 424 13.58 -11.65 10.10
N GLN A 425 14.68 -12.37 10.31
CA GLN A 425 14.90 -13.67 9.71
C GLN A 425 14.43 -14.73 10.72
N ARG A 426 13.58 -15.65 10.26
CA ARG A 426 13.14 -16.81 11.04
C ARG A 426 14.22 -17.88 11.07
N GLU A 427 14.09 -18.84 11.98
CA GLU A 427 15.03 -19.97 12.13
C GLU A 427 15.18 -20.80 10.85
N ASP A 428 14.15 -20.85 10.01
CA ASP A 428 14.15 -21.54 8.71
C ASP A 428 14.84 -20.74 7.59
N GLY A 429 15.44 -19.60 7.92
CA GLY A 429 16.12 -18.70 6.99
C GLY A 429 15.20 -17.78 6.19
N THR A 430 13.88 -17.92 6.33
CA THR A 430 12.90 -17.05 5.65
C THR A 430 12.77 -15.71 6.33
N CYS A 431 12.52 -14.66 5.56
CA CYS A 431 12.33 -13.32 6.10
C CYS A 431 10.85 -13.04 6.36
N HIS A 432 10.60 -12.40 7.50
CA HIS A 432 9.27 -12.16 8.02
C HIS A 432 9.13 -10.71 8.48
N ALA A 433 8.08 -10.04 8.00
CA ALA A 433 7.76 -8.70 8.47
C ALA A 433 6.83 -8.83 9.67
N ARG A 434 7.32 -8.49 10.86
CA ARG A 434 6.58 -8.54 12.13
C ARG A 434 5.69 -7.32 12.32
N GLY A 435 6.13 -6.16 11.83
CA GLY A 435 5.39 -4.92 11.95
C GLY A 435 5.78 -3.91 10.89
N VAL A 436 4.80 -3.20 10.37
CA VAL A 436 5.03 -2.02 9.52
C VAL A 436 4.13 -0.89 10.00
N SER A 437 4.68 0.31 10.13
CA SER A 437 3.92 1.43 10.69
C SER A 437 4.21 2.76 10.02
N LEU A 438 3.26 3.68 10.13
CA LEU A 438 3.34 5.01 9.57
C LEU A 438 2.53 5.99 10.41
N PHE A 439 2.81 7.28 10.25
CA PHE A 439 1.97 8.33 10.80
C PHE A 439 0.97 8.85 9.77
N ARG A 440 -0.24 9.09 10.25
CA ARG A 440 -1.35 9.69 9.52
C ARG A 440 -2.04 10.72 10.40
N THR A 441 -3.04 11.36 9.82
CA THR A 441 -3.96 12.28 10.47
C THR A 441 -5.34 11.93 9.95
N ALA A 442 -6.36 12.09 10.76
CA ALA A 442 -7.74 11.81 10.39
C ALA A 442 -8.67 12.90 10.93
N ARG A 443 -9.80 13.11 10.25
CA ARG A 443 -10.80 14.08 10.67
C ARG A 443 -12.17 13.70 10.15
N ILE A 444 -13.17 13.70 11.04
CA ILE A 444 -14.58 13.63 10.66
C ILE A 444 -14.98 14.97 10.04
N LEU A 445 -15.56 14.91 8.83
CA LEU A 445 -15.96 16.08 8.05
C LEU A 445 -17.45 16.37 8.18
N MET A 446 -18.27 15.31 8.23
CA MET A 446 -19.72 15.39 8.37
C MET A 446 -20.24 14.12 9.05
N ARG A 447 -21.28 14.26 9.87
CA ARG A 447 -22.08 13.16 10.42
C ARG A 447 -23.55 13.45 10.13
N GLY A 448 -24.30 12.45 9.70
CA GLY A 448 -25.71 12.59 9.39
C GLY A 448 -26.23 11.37 8.63
N GLU A 449 -27.04 11.64 7.61
CA GLU A 449 -27.59 10.60 6.73
C GLU A 449 -27.22 10.93 5.29
N VAL A 450 -26.89 9.91 4.51
CA VAL A 450 -26.80 10.00 3.04
C VAL A 450 -28.12 9.53 2.44
N ARG A 451 -28.59 10.25 1.42
CA ARG A 451 -29.79 9.87 0.68
C ARG A 451 -29.40 9.05 -0.54
N VAL A 452 -30.04 7.90 -0.71
CA VAL A 452 -29.76 6.97 -1.80
C VAL A 452 -31.04 6.59 -2.54
N ARG A 453 -30.90 6.36 -3.85
CA ARG A 453 -31.97 5.85 -4.70
C ARG A 453 -31.75 4.36 -4.91
N THR A 454 -32.63 3.56 -4.33
CA THR A 454 -32.64 2.10 -4.46
C THR A 454 -33.66 1.61 -5.48
#